data_AF-A0A8J4E0Q5-F1
#
_entry.id   AF-A0A8J4E0Q5-F1
#
_cell.length_a   1.000
_cell.length_b   1.000
_cell.length_c   1.000
_cell.angle_alpha   90.00
_cell.angle_beta   90.00
_cell.angle_gamma   90.00
#
_symmetry.space_group_name_H-M   'P 1'
#
loop_
_entity.id
_entity.type
_entity.pdbx_description
1 polymer ?
#
loop_
_entity_poly.entity_id
_entity_poly.type
_entity_poly.pdbx_seq_one_letter_code
_entity_poly.pdbx_strand_id
1 'polypeptide(L)'
;MRVLLVAPPGAGKGTQGALIATHFGIPHIATGDLLRDHVARETELGRAVRDRLDRGELVPDEVVLDMVAAAVAEAKAAGGGYVLDGMPRNMTQARALYEIGLSMEMTANVALHLKADDEELIRRLLARAALEGRSDDTEPVIRRRLALYHEVTHPIVGWYASRGILVSVDAMRPIDRVARQILTALEAMRSLVEYVPEHARRPVDLTGLGAAFGRN
;
A
#
# COMPACT_ATOMS: atom_id res chain seq x y z
N MET A 1 -7.58 3.44 -13.36
CA MET A 1 -6.41 2.70 -12.83
C MET A 1 -6.54 2.57 -11.32
N ARG A 2 -6.30 1.39 -10.76
CA ARG A 2 -6.42 1.07 -9.32
C ARG A 2 -5.15 0.38 -8.85
N VAL A 3 -4.33 1.03 -8.02
CA VAL A 3 -2.97 0.59 -7.67
C VAL A 3 -2.84 0.37 -6.17
N LEU A 4 -2.20 -0.73 -5.77
CA LEU A 4 -1.77 -0.98 -4.39
C LEU A 4 -0.26 -0.78 -4.28
N LEU A 5 0.21 -0.03 -3.29
CA LEU A 5 1.65 0.12 -3.02
C LEU A 5 2.08 -0.86 -1.91
N VAL A 6 2.91 -1.83 -2.28
CA VAL A 6 3.49 -2.81 -1.36
C VAL A 6 4.98 -2.55 -1.28
N ALA A 7 5.48 -1.97 -0.19
CA ALA A 7 6.91 -1.69 -0.08
C ALA A 7 7.33 -1.43 1.36
N PRO A 8 8.63 -1.63 1.68
CA PRO A 8 9.12 -1.37 3.01
C PRO A 8 9.05 0.12 3.37
N PRO A 9 9.05 0.48 4.66
CA PRO A 9 9.23 1.87 5.08
C PRO A 9 10.53 2.43 4.48
N GLY A 10 10.50 3.67 3.98
CA GLY A 10 11.69 4.32 3.38
C GLY A 10 11.86 4.10 1.87
N ALA A 11 11.08 3.21 1.25
CA ALA A 11 11.20 2.90 -0.18
C ALA A 11 10.66 3.99 -1.13
N GLY A 12 10.09 5.09 -0.60
CA GLY A 12 9.52 6.18 -1.42
C GLY A 12 8.06 6.01 -1.81
N LYS A 13 7.29 5.17 -1.09
CA LYS A 13 5.86 4.92 -1.36
C LYS A 13 5.03 6.19 -1.53
N GLY A 14 5.08 7.10 -0.55
CA GLY A 14 4.28 8.33 -0.59
C GLY A 14 4.62 9.21 -1.79
N THR A 15 5.92 9.36 -2.08
CA THR A 15 6.37 10.15 -3.24
C THR A 15 5.91 9.56 -4.56
N GLN A 16 6.08 8.25 -4.75
CA GLN A 16 5.64 7.59 -5.97
C GLN A 16 4.11 7.51 -6.04
N GLY A 17 3.43 7.34 -4.90
CA GLY A 17 1.97 7.29 -4.81
C GLY A 17 1.30 8.60 -5.23
N ALA A 18 1.80 9.73 -4.73
CA ALA A 18 1.35 11.05 -5.14
C ALA A 18 1.60 11.29 -6.64
N LEU A 19 2.76 10.88 -7.15
CA LEU A 19 3.10 11.00 -8.56
C LEU A 19 2.15 10.18 -9.46
N ILE A 20 1.84 8.93 -9.09
CA ILE A 20 0.88 8.08 -9.81
C ILE A 20 -0.52 8.71 -9.77
N ALA A 21 -0.95 9.17 -8.60
CA ALA A 21 -2.24 9.80 -8.40
C ALA A 21 -2.42 11.03 -9.30
N THR A 22 -1.43 11.93 -9.34
CA THR A 22 -1.42 13.08 -10.25
C THR A 22 -1.44 12.66 -11.71
N HIS A 23 -0.59 11.70 -12.11
CA HIS A 23 -0.48 11.27 -13.51
C HIS A 23 -1.79 10.70 -14.06
N PHE A 24 -2.49 9.88 -13.27
CA PHE A 24 -3.74 9.24 -13.70
C PHE A 24 -5.00 10.02 -13.31
N GLY A 25 -4.88 11.15 -12.60
CA GLY A 25 -6.03 11.92 -12.10
C GLY A 25 -6.92 11.13 -11.13
N ILE A 26 -6.32 10.36 -10.23
CA ILE A 26 -7.01 9.48 -9.27
C ILE A 26 -6.61 9.83 -7.83
N PRO A 27 -7.47 9.57 -6.82
CA PRO A 27 -7.16 9.84 -5.43
C PRO A 27 -5.97 9.01 -4.91
N HIS A 28 -5.14 9.64 -4.07
CA HIS A 28 -4.10 8.97 -3.27
C HIS A 28 -4.65 8.73 -1.86
N ILE A 29 -4.89 7.45 -1.54
CA ILE A 29 -5.41 7.01 -0.25
C ILE A 29 -4.21 6.54 0.59
N ALA A 30 -3.63 7.43 1.38
CA ALA A 30 -2.52 7.12 2.27
C ALA A 30 -3.02 6.85 3.70
N THR A 31 -3.15 5.58 4.08
CA THR A 31 -3.76 5.21 5.38
C THR A 31 -3.01 5.80 6.58
N GLY A 32 -1.68 5.90 6.48
CA GLY A 32 -0.86 6.53 7.51
C GLY A 32 -1.12 8.03 7.66
N ASP A 33 -1.39 8.74 6.56
CA ASP A 33 -1.71 10.17 6.60
C ASP A 33 -3.12 10.41 7.12
N LEU A 34 -4.09 9.57 6.71
CA LEU A 34 -5.45 9.59 7.25
C LEU A 34 -5.45 9.39 8.78
N LEU A 35 -4.70 8.40 9.28
CA LEU A 35 -4.58 8.15 10.72
C LEU A 35 -3.92 9.32 11.46
N ARG A 36 -2.87 9.93 10.87
CA ARG A 36 -2.22 11.12 11.44
C ARG A 36 -3.14 12.34 11.46
N ASP A 37 -3.95 12.52 10.43
CA ASP A 37 -4.96 13.58 10.38
C ASP A 37 -6.01 13.40 11.49
N HIS A 38 -6.47 12.16 11.73
CA HIS A 38 -7.34 11.85 12.89
C HIS A 38 -6.69 12.21 14.23
N VAL A 39 -5.39 11.91 14.40
CA VAL A 39 -4.62 12.27 15.61
C VAL A 39 -4.51 13.78 15.76
N ALA A 40 -4.19 14.50 14.68
CA ALA A 40 -4.04 15.95 14.67
C ALA A 40 -5.35 16.68 14.97
N ARG A 41 -6.49 16.15 14.50
CA ARG A 41 -7.84 16.66 14.77
C ARG A 41 -8.44 16.16 16.08
N GLU A 42 -7.69 15.37 16.86
CA GLU A 42 -8.11 14.82 18.16
C GLU A 42 -9.46 14.08 18.15
N THR A 43 -9.77 13.41 17.04
CA THR A 43 -11.00 12.61 16.93
C THR A 43 -10.93 11.43 17.92
N GLU A 44 -12.07 10.78 18.19
CA GLU A 44 -12.11 9.58 19.04
C GLU A 44 -11.14 8.50 18.52
N LEU A 45 -11.20 8.20 17.22
CA LEU A 45 -10.25 7.33 16.55
C LEU A 45 -8.80 7.79 16.75
N GLY A 46 -8.49 9.06 16.50
CA GLY A 46 -7.14 9.62 16.64
C GLY A 46 -6.58 9.44 18.04
N ARG A 47 -7.40 9.67 19.07
CA ARG A 47 -7.02 9.45 20.48
C ARG A 47 -6.75 7.98 20.77
N ALA A 48 -7.56 7.06 20.23
CA ALA A 48 -7.39 5.62 20.44
C ALA A 48 -6.13 5.02 19.79
N VAL A 49 -5.65 5.61 18.68
CA VAL A 49 -4.53 5.06 17.91
C VAL A 49 -3.18 5.78 18.11
N ARG A 50 -3.17 6.94 18.78
CA ARG A 50 -1.99 7.79 18.98
C ARG A 50 -0.77 7.01 19.47
N ASP A 51 -0.88 6.35 20.63
CA ASP A 51 0.24 5.64 21.25
C ASP A 51 0.81 4.52 20.38
N ARG A 52 -0.04 3.85 19.59
CA ARG A 52 0.40 2.81 18.66
C ARG A 52 1.23 3.39 17.53
N LEU A 53 0.79 4.52 16.97
CA LEU A 53 1.51 5.22 15.91
C LEU A 53 2.88 5.71 16.42
N ASP A 54 2.91 6.29 17.62
CA ASP A 54 4.15 6.78 18.23
C ASP A 54 5.17 5.65 18.48
N ARG A 55 4.70 4.43 18.77
CA ARG A 55 5.54 3.21 18.94
C ARG A 55 5.85 2.46 17.64
N GLY A 56 5.37 2.96 16.49
CA GLY A 56 5.53 2.29 15.19
C GLY A 56 4.77 0.96 15.09
N GLU A 57 3.72 0.77 15.88
CA GLU A 57 2.87 -0.41 15.90
C GLU A 57 1.77 -0.35 14.84
N LEU A 58 1.22 -1.51 14.48
CA LEU A 58 0.05 -1.57 13.62
C LEU A 58 -1.21 -1.19 14.42
N VAL A 59 -2.03 -0.34 13.83
CA VAL A 59 -3.41 -0.11 14.25
C VAL A 59 -4.24 -1.38 13.93
N PRO A 60 -5.24 -1.74 14.75
CA PRO A 60 -6.09 -2.90 14.47
C PRO A 60 -6.64 -2.92 13.04
N ASP A 61 -6.67 -4.10 12.43
CA ASP A 61 -7.02 -4.27 11.01
C ASP A 61 -8.43 -3.75 10.71
N GLU A 62 -9.40 -3.99 11.59
CA GLU A 62 -10.80 -3.56 11.44
C GLU A 62 -10.92 -2.04 11.22
N VAL A 63 -10.20 -1.25 12.03
CA VAL A 63 -10.20 0.21 11.97
C VAL A 63 -9.65 0.69 10.62
N VAL A 64 -8.54 0.10 10.16
CA VAL A 64 -7.91 0.49 8.90
C VAL A 64 -8.78 0.07 7.71
N LEU A 65 -9.40 -1.11 7.78
CA LEU A 65 -10.26 -1.63 6.72
C LEU A 65 -11.51 -0.78 6.54
N ASP A 66 -12.16 -0.33 7.61
CA ASP A 66 -13.33 0.55 7.54
C ASP A 66 -12.98 1.90 6.90
N MET A 67 -11.85 2.49 7.30
CA MET A 67 -11.35 3.73 6.68
C MET A 67 -11.08 3.56 5.18
N VAL A 68 -10.48 2.44 4.78
CA VAL A 68 -10.20 2.16 3.37
C VAL A 68 -11.49 1.87 2.60
N ALA A 69 -12.44 1.14 3.16
CA ALA A 69 -13.72 0.87 2.51
C ALA A 69 -14.47 2.17 2.17
N ALA A 70 -14.51 3.12 3.11
CA ALA A 70 -15.08 4.45 2.88
C ALA A 70 -14.34 5.20 1.76
N ALA A 71 -13.01 5.25 1.82
CA ALA A 71 -12.20 5.95 0.80
C ALA A 71 -12.32 5.30 -0.60
N VAL A 72 -12.45 3.97 -0.69
CA VAL A 72 -12.68 3.26 -1.96
C VAL A 72 -14.08 3.55 -2.51
N ALA A 73 -15.09 3.66 -1.65
CA ALA A 73 -16.44 4.04 -2.07
C ALA A 73 -16.48 5.47 -2.63
N GLU A 74 -15.78 6.41 -1.99
CA GLU A 74 -15.62 7.78 -2.51
C GLU A 74 -14.87 7.79 -3.85
N ALA A 75 -13.78 7.03 -3.95
CA ALA A 75 -13.02 6.87 -5.20
C ALA A 75 -13.87 6.26 -6.33
N LYS A 76 -14.78 5.33 -6.00
CA LYS A 76 -15.76 4.77 -6.94
C LYS A 76 -16.69 5.85 -7.47
N ALA A 77 -17.28 6.64 -6.57
CA ALA A 77 -18.15 7.75 -6.94
C ALA A 77 -17.44 8.82 -7.79
N ALA A 78 -16.12 8.98 -7.59
CA ALA A 78 -15.27 9.92 -8.33
C ALA A 78 -14.70 9.39 -9.65
N GLY A 79 -15.12 8.21 -10.12
CA GLY A 79 -14.70 7.67 -11.44
C GLY A 79 -13.89 6.37 -11.40
N GLY A 80 -13.78 5.71 -10.24
CA GLY A 80 -13.39 4.30 -10.18
C GLY A 80 -11.88 4.00 -10.18
N GLY A 81 -11.04 4.98 -9.84
CA GLY A 81 -9.59 4.83 -9.73
C GLY A 81 -9.04 5.24 -8.36
N TYR A 82 -7.90 4.67 -7.96
CA TYR A 82 -7.21 5.03 -6.71
C TYR A 82 -5.76 4.56 -6.70
N VAL A 83 -4.95 5.19 -5.84
CA VAL A 83 -3.66 4.66 -5.37
C VAL A 83 -3.77 4.45 -3.87
N LEU A 84 -3.66 3.20 -3.42
CA LEU A 84 -3.68 2.87 -2.00
C LEU A 84 -2.25 2.72 -1.47
N ASP A 85 -1.88 3.56 -0.50
CA ASP A 85 -0.59 3.55 0.18
C ASP A 85 -0.77 3.19 1.66
N GLY A 86 0.00 2.21 2.11
CA GLY A 86 0.04 1.79 3.50
C GLY A 86 -0.85 0.59 3.84
N MET A 87 -1.53 0.00 2.85
CA MET A 87 -2.27 -1.27 2.95
C MET A 87 -2.17 -2.02 1.60
N PRO A 88 -2.12 -3.37 1.59
CA PRO A 88 -2.08 -4.27 2.74
C PRO A 88 -0.69 -4.37 3.39
N ARG A 89 -0.67 -4.60 4.72
CA ARG A 89 0.53 -4.84 5.52
C ARG A 89 0.66 -6.29 6.00
N ASN A 90 -0.41 -7.06 5.92
CA ASN A 90 -0.39 -8.49 6.18
C ASN A 90 -1.37 -9.19 5.21
N MET A 91 -1.35 -10.52 5.22
CA MET A 91 -2.21 -11.31 4.34
C MET A 91 -3.70 -11.20 4.67
N THR A 92 -4.07 -10.99 5.94
CA THR A 92 -5.46 -10.78 6.38
C THR A 92 -6.04 -9.52 5.73
N GLN A 93 -5.29 -8.42 5.77
CA GLN A 93 -5.63 -7.18 5.09
C GLN A 93 -5.67 -7.36 3.57
N ALA A 94 -4.74 -8.11 2.98
CA ALA A 94 -4.74 -8.35 1.54
C ALA A 94 -6.01 -9.08 1.08
N ARG A 95 -6.47 -10.06 1.86
CA ARG A 95 -7.75 -10.76 1.64
C ARG A 95 -8.94 -9.80 1.77
N ALA A 96 -9.04 -9.11 2.91
CA ALA A 96 -10.17 -8.23 3.20
C ALA A 96 -10.28 -7.10 2.16
N LEU A 97 -9.14 -6.53 1.73
CA LEU A 97 -9.10 -5.53 0.67
C LEU A 97 -9.62 -6.06 -0.66
N TYR A 98 -9.28 -7.30 -1.01
CA TYR A 98 -9.81 -7.92 -2.22
C TYR A 98 -11.33 -8.12 -2.12
N GLU A 99 -11.84 -8.58 -0.98
CA GLU A 99 -13.29 -8.76 -0.75
C GLU A 99 -14.06 -7.42 -0.80
N ILE A 100 -13.52 -6.36 -0.20
CA ILE A 100 -14.04 -4.98 -0.31
C ILE A 100 -14.07 -4.56 -1.79
N GLY A 101 -12.94 -4.72 -2.49
CA GLY A 101 -12.84 -4.40 -3.91
C GLY A 101 -13.83 -5.19 -4.75
N LEU A 102 -14.04 -6.48 -4.46
CA LEU A 102 -14.97 -7.32 -5.22
C LEU A 102 -16.43 -6.87 -5.04
N SER A 103 -16.85 -6.59 -3.80
CA SER A 103 -18.22 -6.15 -3.53
C SER A 103 -18.56 -4.79 -4.17
N MET A 104 -17.54 -3.98 -4.45
CA MET A 104 -17.69 -2.67 -5.05
C MET A 104 -17.30 -2.62 -6.53
N GLU A 105 -16.89 -3.73 -7.18
CA GLU A 105 -16.31 -3.72 -8.54
C GLU A 105 -15.10 -2.77 -8.66
N MET A 106 -14.31 -2.72 -7.59
CA MET A 106 -13.17 -1.83 -7.36
C MET A 106 -11.89 -2.61 -7.03
N THR A 107 -11.79 -3.86 -7.49
CA THR A 107 -10.58 -4.69 -7.31
C THR A 107 -9.36 -4.02 -7.92
N ALA A 108 -8.21 -4.14 -7.25
CA ALA A 108 -6.97 -3.54 -7.72
C ALA A 108 -6.54 -4.11 -9.08
N ASN A 109 -6.02 -3.25 -9.94
CA ASN A 109 -5.47 -3.65 -11.24
C ASN A 109 -4.01 -4.09 -11.11
N VAL A 110 -3.26 -3.43 -10.22
CA VAL A 110 -1.81 -3.64 -10.06
C VAL A 110 -1.44 -3.57 -8.58
N ALA A 111 -0.57 -4.48 -8.15
CA ALA A 111 0.21 -4.34 -6.93
C ALA A 111 1.62 -3.90 -7.31
N LEU A 112 1.97 -2.65 -6.99
CA LEU A 112 3.27 -2.07 -7.26
C LEU A 112 4.20 -2.29 -6.06
N HIS A 113 5.27 -3.03 -6.28
CA HIS A 113 6.30 -3.31 -5.30
C HIS A 113 7.56 -2.49 -5.55
N LEU A 114 8.00 -1.76 -4.54
CA LEU A 114 9.27 -1.03 -4.54
C LEU A 114 10.31 -1.82 -3.74
N LYS A 115 11.38 -2.24 -4.41
CA LYS A 115 12.48 -3.01 -3.84
C LYS A 115 13.64 -2.09 -3.47
N ALA A 116 14.16 -2.21 -2.25
CA ALA A 116 15.35 -1.51 -1.81
C ALA A 116 16.01 -2.30 -0.68
N ASP A 117 17.31 -2.10 -0.50
CA ASP A 117 18.10 -2.78 0.51
C ASP A 117 17.91 -2.13 1.89
N ASP A 118 17.90 -2.93 2.94
CA ASP A 118 17.63 -2.45 4.31
C ASP A 118 18.59 -1.35 4.76
N GLU A 119 19.87 -1.42 4.40
CA GLU A 119 20.86 -0.38 4.73
C GLU A 119 20.52 0.98 4.11
N GLU A 120 20.05 0.96 2.86
CA GLU A 120 19.57 2.17 2.18
C GLU A 120 18.30 2.70 2.84
N LEU A 121 17.36 1.80 3.16
CA LEU A 121 16.09 2.15 3.78
C LEU A 121 16.31 2.81 5.14
N ILE A 122 17.18 2.26 5.97
CA ILE A 122 17.57 2.85 7.26
C ILE A 122 18.15 4.24 7.05
N ARG A 123 19.10 4.41 6.11
CA ARG A 123 19.72 5.71 5.81
C ARG A 123 18.69 6.75 5.40
N ARG A 124 17.76 6.39 4.51
CA ARG A 124 16.67 7.26 4.05
C ARG A 124 15.73 7.66 5.18
N LEU A 125 15.37 6.72 6.05
CA LEU A 125 14.45 6.97 7.16
C LEU A 125 15.08 7.89 8.22
N LEU A 126 16.37 7.70 8.55
CA LEU A 126 17.10 8.59 9.45
C LEU A 126 17.25 10.00 8.87
N ALA A 127 17.57 10.12 7.58
CA ALA A 127 17.63 11.42 6.91
C ALA A 127 16.27 12.12 6.91
N ARG A 128 15.18 11.37 6.72
CA ARG A 128 13.82 11.90 6.80
C ARG A 128 13.47 12.38 8.21
N ALA A 129 13.84 11.64 9.25
CA ALA A 129 13.63 12.06 10.64
C ALA A 129 14.26 13.43 10.91
N ALA A 130 15.48 13.64 10.41
CA ALA A 130 16.22 14.89 10.57
C ALA A 130 15.61 16.07 9.79
N LEU A 131 15.03 15.82 8.61
CA LEU A 131 14.48 16.86 7.74
C LEU A 131 13.01 17.20 8.04
N GLU A 132 12.19 16.19 8.33
CA GLU A 132 10.74 16.31 8.46
C GLU A 132 10.26 16.29 9.93
N GLY A 133 11.16 16.09 10.90
CA GLY A 133 10.81 16.09 12.32
C GLY A 133 9.89 14.93 12.73
N ARG A 134 9.95 13.79 12.02
CA ARG A 134 9.16 12.61 12.35
C ARG A 134 9.64 11.96 13.64
N SER A 135 8.85 12.09 14.70
CA SER A 135 9.14 11.57 16.04
C SER A 135 9.22 10.03 16.10
N ASP A 136 8.58 9.32 15.17
CA ASP A 136 8.55 7.86 15.09
C ASP A 136 9.73 7.26 14.28
N ASP A 137 10.52 8.06 13.57
CA ASP A 137 11.64 7.58 12.75
C ASP A 137 12.95 7.51 13.58
N THR A 138 12.93 6.84 14.74
CA THR A 138 14.14 6.49 15.51
C THR A 138 14.75 5.19 15.01
N GLU A 139 16.07 4.99 15.13
CA GLU A 139 16.72 3.77 14.63
C GLU A 139 16.07 2.46 15.16
N PRO A 140 15.75 2.32 16.47
CA PRO A 140 15.08 1.12 16.98
C PRO A 140 13.69 0.90 16.34
N VAL A 141 12.91 1.98 16.16
CA VAL A 141 11.59 1.89 15.53
C VAL A 141 11.70 1.57 14.04
N ILE A 142 12.66 2.15 13.34
CA ILE A 142 12.95 1.85 11.93
C ILE A 142 13.26 0.36 11.77
N ARG A 143 14.18 -0.18 12.58
CA ARG A 143 14.55 -1.60 12.53
C ARG A 143 13.36 -2.50 12.83
N ARG A 144 12.54 -2.17 13.83
CA ARG A 144 11.29 -2.90 14.15
C ARG A 144 10.33 -2.91 12.95
N ARG A 145 10.14 -1.77 12.28
CA ARG A 145 9.23 -1.66 11.12
C ARG A 145 9.74 -2.44 9.90
N LEU A 146 11.06 -2.50 9.69
CA LEU A 146 11.66 -3.32 8.63
C LEU A 146 11.53 -4.81 8.93
N ALA A 147 11.83 -5.23 10.16
CA ALA A 147 11.66 -6.62 10.59
C ALA A 147 10.21 -7.09 10.41
N LEU A 148 9.24 -6.27 10.86
CA LEU A 148 7.83 -6.54 10.68
C LEU A 148 7.45 -6.62 9.18
N TYR A 149 7.95 -5.70 8.36
CA TYR A 149 7.70 -5.77 6.91
C TYR A 149 8.14 -7.11 6.32
N HIS A 150 9.35 -7.57 6.62
CA HIS A 150 9.88 -8.83 6.08
C HIS A 150 9.10 -10.04 6.58
N GLU A 151 8.69 -10.04 7.85
CA GLU A 151 7.95 -11.14 8.46
C GLU A 151 6.50 -11.23 7.95
N VAL A 152 5.77 -10.12 7.94
CA VAL A 152 4.31 -10.15 7.72
C VAL A 152 3.85 -9.54 6.39
N THR A 153 4.57 -8.56 5.85
CA THR A 153 4.16 -7.85 4.63
C THR A 153 4.76 -8.44 3.36
N HIS A 154 6.04 -8.81 3.39
CA HIS A 154 6.75 -9.34 2.23
C HIS A 154 6.10 -10.59 1.62
N PRO A 155 5.51 -11.54 2.38
CA PRO A 155 4.81 -12.69 1.79
C PRO A 155 3.69 -12.31 0.80
N ILE A 156 3.09 -11.13 0.96
CA ILE A 156 2.04 -10.61 0.06
C ILE A 156 2.59 -10.39 -1.36
N VAL A 157 3.87 -10.06 -1.51
CA VAL A 157 4.52 -9.86 -2.82
C VAL A 157 4.42 -11.13 -3.66
N GLY A 158 4.76 -12.29 -3.09
CA GLY A 158 4.66 -13.58 -3.77
C GLY A 158 3.22 -13.93 -4.14
N TRP A 159 2.27 -13.58 -3.27
CA TRP A 159 0.84 -13.76 -3.50
C TRP A 159 0.32 -12.93 -4.67
N TYR A 160 0.71 -11.66 -4.79
CA TYR A 160 0.36 -10.84 -5.95
C TYR A 160 1.08 -11.29 -7.23
N ALA A 161 2.32 -11.79 -7.13
CA ALA A 161 3.07 -12.31 -8.27
C ALA A 161 2.37 -13.50 -8.93
N SER A 162 1.91 -14.47 -8.13
CA SER A 162 1.21 -15.65 -8.66
C SER A 162 -0.13 -15.35 -9.33
N ARG A 163 -0.66 -14.14 -9.12
CA ARG A 163 -1.90 -13.62 -9.74
C ARG A 163 -1.65 -12.79 -10.99
N GLY A 164 -0.38 -12.54 -11.34
CA GLY A 164 -0.02 -11.79 -12.54
C GLY A 164 -0.30 -10.29 -12.47
N ILE A 165 -0.57 -9.74 -11.27
CA ILE A 165 -0.83 -8.29 -11.09
C ILE A 165 0.33 -7.57 -10.40
N LEU A 166 1.40 -8.27 -10.06
CA LEU A 166 2.57 -7.66 -9.43
C LEU A 166 3.47 -6.98 -10.47
N VAL A 167 3.75 -5.70 -10.24
CA VAL A 167 4.83 -4.96 -10.90
C VAL A 167 5.90 -4.66 -9.85
N SER A 168 7.16 -5.05 -10.10
CA SER A 168 8.27 -4.74 -9.19
C SER A 168 9.22 -3.73 -9.81
N VAL A 169 9.60 -2.71 -9.04
CA VAL A 169 10.53 -1.65 -9.44
C VAL A 169 11.66 -1.56 -8.42
N ASP A 170 12.88 -1.43 -8.92
CA ASP A 170 14.08 -1.17 -8.14
C ASP A 170 14.11 0.30 -7.68
N ALA A 171 13.91 0.51 -6.38
CA ALA A 171 13.86 1.81 -5.72
C ALA A 171 15.24 2.28 -5.19
N MET A 172 16.32 1.57 -5.52
CA MET A 172 17.70 2.03 -5.29
C MET A 172 18.14 3.06 -6.34
N ARG A 173 17.41 3.17 -7.44
CA ARG A 173 17.71 4.10 -8.55
C ARG A 173 17.33 5.55 -8.20
N PRO A 174 17.88 6.54 -8.94
CA PRO A 174 17.45 7.93 -8.81
C PRO A 174 15.93 8.06 -8.99
N ILE A 175 15.34 9.00 -8.23
CA ILE A 175 13.89 9.14 -8.13
C ILE A 175 13.18 9.28 -9.48
N ASP A 176 13.77 10.02 -10.43
CA ASP A 176 13.22 10.22 -11.78
C ASP A 176 13.28 8.97 -12.64
N ARG A 177 14.22 8.05 -12.36
CA ARG A 177 14.31 6.75 -13.05
C ARG A 177 13.26 5.80 -12.50
N VAL A 178 13.08 5.78 -11.19
CA VAL A 178 12.02 5.03 -10.51
C VAL A 178 10.65 5.47 -11.01
N ALA A 179 10.38 6.78 -10.99
CA ALA A 179 9.12 7.36 -11.44
C ALA A 179 8.80 7.00 -12.90
N ARG A 180 9.77 7.18 -13.81
CA ARG A 180 9.60 6.79 -15.22
C ARG A 180 9.28 5.31 -15.38
N GLN A 181 10.02 4.43 -14.71
CA GLN A 181 9.79 3.00 -14.79
C GLN A 181 8.40 2.60 -14.28
N ILE A 182 7.95 3.21 -13.19
CA ILE A 182 6.61 3.02 -12.63
C ILE A 182 5.55 3.44 -13.63
N LEU A 183 5.61 4.68 -14.13
CA LEU A 183 4.60 5.19 -15.05
C LEU A 183 4.54 4.38 -16.35
N THR A 184 5.69 4.02 -16.93
CA THR A 184 5.72 3.15 -18.12
C THR A 184 5.06 1.79 -17.87
N ALA A 185 5.34 1.16 -16.73
CA ALA A 185 4.74 -0.13 -16.39
C ALA A 185 3.22 -0.01 -16.16
N LEU A 186 2.77 1.05 -15.48
CA LEU A 186 1.36 1.27 -15.21
C LEU A 186 0.57 1.63 -16.46
N GLU A 187 1.14 2.40 -17.40
CA GLU A 187 0.49 2.66 -18.69
C GLU A 187 0.33 1.38 -19.53
N ALA A 188 1.35 0.52 -19.54
CA ALA A 188 1.24 -0.79 -20.19
C ALA A 188 0.10 -1.63 -19.57
N MET A 189 -0.02 -1.62 -18.24
CA MET A 189 -1.11 -2.30 -17.54
C MET A 189 -2.48 -1.64 -17.82
N ARG A 190 -2.54 -0.32 -17.94
CA ARG A 190 -3.77 0.42 -18.26
C ARG A 190 -4.36 -0.06 -19.58
N SER A 191 -3.53 -0.19 -20.60
CA SER A 191 -3.95 -0.73 -21.90
C SER A 191 -4.44 -2.18 -21.81
N LEU A 192 -3.96 -3.01 -20.89
CA LEU A 192 -4.52 -4.36 -20.71
C LEU A 192 -5.88 -4.33 -20.00
N VAL A 193 -6.02 -3.43 -19.02
CA VAL A 193 -7.23 -3.26 -18.21
C VAL A 193 -8.38 -2.69 -19.04
N GLU A 194 -8.12 -1.70 -19.90
CA GLU A 194 -9.17 -1.06 -20.71
C GLU A 194 -9.76 -1.98 -21.78
N TYR A 195 -8.99 -2.95 -22.28
CA TYR A 195 -9.42 -3.84 -23.37
C TYR A 195 -9.99 -5.18 -22.87
N VAL A 196 -9.74 -5.56 -21.61
CA VAL A 196 -10.31 -6.78 -20.99
C VAL A 196 -11.33 -6.36 -19.92
N PRO A 197 -12.64 -6.51 -20.20
CA PRO A 197 -13.68 -6.09 -19.24
C PRO A 197 -13.58 -6.88 -17.94
N GLU A 198 -13.97 -6.27 -16.81
CA GLU A 198 -13.74 -6.80 -15.46
C GLU A 198 -14.35 -8.20 -15.26
N HIS A 199 -15.52 -8.48 -15.86
CA HIS A 199 -16.17 -9.80 -15.83
C HIS A 199 -15.46 -10.88 -16.67
N ALA A 200 -14.59 -10.51 -17.61
CA ALA A 200 -13.80 -11.44 -18.42
C ALA A 200 -12.44 -11.74 -17.78
N ARG A 201 -12.06 -11.03 -16.71
CA ARG A 201 -10.86 -11.33 -15.92
C ARG A 201 -11.16 -12.55 -15.06
N ARG A 202 -10.23 -13.50 -14.99
CA ARG A 202 -10.41 -14.67 -14.11
C ARG A 202 -10.62 -14.20 -12.67
N PRO A 203 -11.72 -14.60 -12.00
CA PRO A 203 -11.89 -14.36 -10.58
C PRO A 203 -10.67 -14.87 -9.83
N VAL A 204 -10.19 -14.12 -8.84
CA VAL A 204 -9.12 -14.61 -7.97
C VAL A 204 -9.69 -15.76 -7.16
N ASP A 205 -9.08 -16.94 -7.27
CA ASP A 205 -9.40 -18.06 -6.41
C ASP A 205 -8.97 -17.73 -4.97
N LEU A 206 -9.95 -17.46 -4.13
CA LEU A 206 -9.78 -17.23 -2.70
C LEU A 206 -9.73 -18.54 -1.90
N THR A 207 -10.03 -19.71 -2.49
CA THR A 207 -10.01 -20.99 -1.78
C THR A 207 -8.59 -21.52 -1.56
N GLY A 208 -7.62 -21.10 -2.39
CA GLY A 208 -6.19 -21.30 -2.16
C GLY A 208 -5.61 -20.58 -0.93
N LEU A 209 -6.40 -19.73 -0.26
CA LEU A 209 -6.04 -19.08 1.01
C LEU A 209 -5.99 -20.05 2.20
N GLY A 210 -6.50 -21.28 2.08
CA GLY A 210 -6.32 -22.27 3.16
C GLY A 210 -4.95 -22.95 3.15
N ALA A 211 -4.37 -23.15 1.95
CA ALA A 211 -3.15 -23.94 1.77
C ALA A 211 -1.87 -23.13 2.01
N ALA A 212 -1.87 -21.82 1.74
CA ALA A 212 -0.72 -20.94 1.95
C ALA A 212 -0.51 -20.52 3.42
N PHE A 213 -1.35 -20.97 4.35
CA PHE A 213 -1.51 -20.33 5.66
C PHE A 213 -1.21 -21.22 6.87
N GLY A 214 -0.99 -22.52 6.68
CA GLY A 214 -1.10 -23.43 7.82
C GLY A 214 -2.52 -23.36 8.42
N ARG A 215 -2.93 -24.43 9.06
CA ARG A 215 -4.19 -24.39 9.81
C ARG A 215 -3.95 -23.55 11.07
N ASN A 216 -4.97 -22.81 11.51
CA ASN A 216 -5.09 -22.46 12.94
C ASN A 216 -5.00 -23.73 13.78
#